data_AF-A0A836GHV1-F1
#
_entry.id   AF-A0A836GHV1-F1
#
_cell.length_a   1.000
_cell.length_b   1.000
_cell.length_c   1.000
_cell.angle_alpha   90.00
_cell.angle_beta   90.00
_cell.angle_gamma   90.00
#
_symmetry.space_group_name_H-M   'P 1'
#
loop_
_entity.id
_entity.type
_entity.pdbx_description
1 polymer ?
#
loop_
_entity_poly.entity_id
_entity_poly.type
_entity_poly.pdbx_seq_one_letter_code
_entity_poly.pdbx_strand_id
1 'polypeptide(L)'
;MFSQAKQGSMLSLGIGPSGVAANDKARSKQLTQAEKYEQALVTAKVFLEDSRARMTKSMDKYNAVVNSSYWFYGYFGGNMVATMAACLALGNRWAFFRSYSGWIALLGGYGGGKACLGAHSSVLLGGVVGQLDHEIEEAKRMDEQTGHIVPDYLREAERLTQVKYELVPTLPEAIAARAHHTERTLDDRADALVEAYMKRKAALGKK
;
A
#
# COMPACT_ATOMS: atom_id res chain seq x y z
N MET A 1 34.85 -15.96 -51.60
CA MET A 1 34.58 -16.14 -53.05
C MET A 1 33.37 -17.05 -53.21
N PHE A 2 32.32 -16.56 -53.89
CA PHE A 2 31.09 -17.23 -54.41
C PHE A 2 30.16 -17.93 -53.39
N SER A 3 28.89 -17.57 -53.13
CA SER A 3 27.70 -17.12 -53.91
C SER A 3 26.81 -18.23 -54.50
N GLN A 4 25.49 -18.03 -54.34
CA GLN A 4 24.28 -18.62 -54.97
C GLN A 4 23.57 -19.72 -54.17
N ALA A 5 22.28 -19.65 -53.77
CA ALA A 5 21.03 -19.03 -54.29
C ALA A 5 20.42 -19.69 -55.55
N LYS A 6 19.08 -19.83 -55.53
CA LYS A 6 18.13 -20.32 -56.57
C LYS A 6 17.95 -21.84 -56.63
N GLN A 7 16.81 -22.45 -56.97
CA GLN A 7 15.48 -22.11 -57.56
C GLN A 7 14.68 -23.44 -57.45
N GLY A 8 13.37 -23.59 -57.52
CA GLY A 8 12.20 -22.82 -57.93
C GLY A 8 10.96 -23.69 -57.60
N SER A 9 9.83 -23.12 -57.21
CA SER A 9 8.74 -22.65 -58.07
C SER A 9 7.88 -23.77 -58.69
N MET A 10 6.57 -23.72 -58.37
CA MET A 10 5.38 -23.80 -59.25
C MET A 10 4.25 -24.61 -58.57
N LEU A 11 3.24 -23.97 -57.97
CA LEU A 11 2.01 -23.41 -58.57
C LEU A 11 1.16 -24.42 -59.37
N SER A 12 0.00 -24.74 -58.78
CA SER A 12 -1.31 -24.93 -59.43
C SER A 12 -2.36 -24.64 -58.34
N LEU A 13 -3.06 -23.49 -58.28
CA LEU A 13 -4.26 -23.11 -59.06
C LEU A 13 -5.27 -24.27 -59.18
N GLY A 14 -6.55 -24.20 -58.81
CA GLY A 14 -7.41 -23.15 -58.23
C GLY A 14 -8.61 -23.87 -57.58
N ILE A 15 -9.47 -23.20 -56.80
CA ILE A 15 -10.73 -22.61 -57.27
C ILE A 15 -11.34 -21.88 -56.05
N GLY A 16 -11.69 -20.60 -56.20
CA GLY A 16 -12.50 -19.85 -55.23
C GLY A 16 -13.95 -20.36 -55.19
N PRO A 17 -14.74 -19.93 -54.18
CA PRO A 17 -15.34 -18.61 -54.29
C PRO A 17 -14.98 -17.76 -53.05
N SER A 18 -14.48 -16.55 -53.27
CA SER A 18 -15.32 -15.35 -53.24
C SER A 18 -15.83 -15.03 -51.83
N GLY A 19 -15.19 -14.02 -51.23
CA GLY A 19 -15.91 -13.10 -50.37
C GLY A 19 -15.92 -13.44 -48.89
N VAL A 20 -14.79 -13.30 -48.23
CA VAL A 20 -14.77 -12.49 -47.01
C VAL A 20 -13.52 -11.62 -47.10
N ALA A 21 -13.67 -10.45 -47.73
CA ALA A 21 -12.91 -9.30 -47.29
C ALA A 21 -13.11 -9.25 -45.78
N ALA A 22 -12.07 -9.59 -45.02
CA ALA A 22 -12.10 -9.49 -43.57
C ALA A 22 -12.55 -8.08 -43.27
N ASN A 23 -13.77 -8.02 -42.77
CA ASN A 23 -14.52 -6.82 -42.58
C ASN A 23 -13.72 -5.99 -41.57
N ASP A 24 -12.96 -5.01 -42.05
CA ASP A 24 -12.36 -3.90 -41.27
C ASP A 24 -13.43 -3.04 -40.55
N LYS A 25 -14.64 -3.58 -40.36
CA LYS A 25 -15.74 -3.05 -39.57
C LYS A 25 -16.17 -4.04 -38.48
N ALA A 26 -15.24 -4.83 -37.94
CA ALA A 26 -15.41 -5.41 -36.62
C ALA A 26 -15.18 -4.33 -35.54
N ARG A 27 -16.15 -3.42 -35.46
CA ARG A 27 -16.65 -2.91 -34.17
C ARG A 27 -15.69 -2.01 -33.38
N SER A 28 -15.28 -0.89 -33.98
CA SER A 28 -15.29 0.38 -33.25
C SER A 28 -16.73 0.80 -32.96
N LYS A 29 -17.51 -0.03 -32.25
CA LYS A 29 -18.68 0.51 -31.55
C LYS A 29 -18.05 1.45 -30.53
N GLN A 30 -18.29 2.75 -30.69
CA GLN A 30 -18.15 3.64 -29.55
C GLN A 30 -18.97 2.98 -28.44
N LEU A 31 -18.30 2.40 -27.44
CA LEU A 31 -18.96 1.81 -26.29
C LEU A 31 -19.99 2.82 -25.82
N THR A 32 -21.23 2.38 -25.66
CA THR A 32 -22.27 3.25 -25.08
C THR A 32 -21.76 3.74 -23.73
N GLN A 33 -22.17 4.94 -23.32
CA GLN A 33 -21.69 5.54 -22.06
C GLN A 33 -21.87 4.59 -20.85
N ALA A 34 -22.90 3.74 -20.91
CA ALA A 34 -23.12 2.64 -19.96
C ALA A 34 -22.06 1.53 -20.03
N GLU A 35 -21.69 1.03 -21.21
CA GLU A 35 -20.65 -0.01 -21.34
C GLU A 35 -19.25 0.53 -20.95
N LYS A 36 -18.96 1.81 -21.23
CA LYS A 36 -17.73 2.48 -20.75
C LYS A 36 -17.70 2.57 -19.23
N TYR A 37 -18.84 2.83 -18.61
CA TYR A 37 -18.98 2.89 -17.16
C TYR A 37 -18.77 1.50 -16.52
N GLU A 38 -19.39 0.45 -17.08
CA GLU A 38 -19.20 -0.92 -16.59
C GLU A 38 -17.74 -1.37 -16.73
N GLN A 39 -17.09 -1.08 -17.86
CA GLN A 39 -15.67 -1.37 -18.05
C GLN A 39 -14.78 -0.61 -17.06
N ALA A 40 -15.10 0.67 -16.79
CA ALA A 40 -14.38 1.48 -15.80
C ALA A 40 -14.55 0.93 -14.38
N LEU A 41 -15.74 0.44 -14.03
CA LEU A 41 -16.00 -0.20 -12.73
C LEU A 41 -15.25 -1.52 -12.56
N VAL A 42 -15.21 -2.37 -13.58
CA VAL A 42 -14.46 -3.64 -13.52
C VAL A 42 -12.96 -3.36 -13.36
N THR A 43 -12.44 -2.40 -14.13
CA THR A 43 -11.04 -1.98 -14.05
C THR A 43 -10.71 -1.41 -12.66
N ALA A 44 -11.62 -0.60 -12.10
CA ALA A 44 -11.48 -0.07 -10.75
C ALA A 44 -11.41 -1.19 -9.71
N LYS A 45 -12.29 -2.19 -9.79
CA LYS A 45 -12.28 -3.32 -8.85
C LYS A 45 -10.97 -4.08 -8.85
N VAL A 46 -10.44 -4.40 -10.03
CA VAL A 46 -9.15 -5.12 -10.15
C VAL A 46 -8.01 -4.28 -9.55
N PHE A 47 -7.97 -2.99 -9.85
CA PHE A 47 -6.99 -2.07 -9.28
C PHE A 47 -7.06 -2.03 -7.75
N LEU A 48 -8.27 -1.88 -7.21
CA LEU A 48 -8.50 -1.82 -5.77
C LEU A 48 -8.12 -3.12 -5.06
N GLU A 49 -8.42 -4.27 -5.66
CA GLU A 49 -8.03 -5.58 -5.12
C GLU A 49 -6.52 -5.75 -5.08
N ASP A 50 -5.82 -5.36 -6.15
CA ASP A 50 -4.37 -5.46 -6.25
C ASP A 50 -3.66 -4.48 -5.29
N SER A 51 -4.13 -3.23 -5.22
CA SER A 51 -3.69 -2.22 -4.25
C SER A 51 -3.82 -2.73 -2.81
N ARG A 52 -4.96 -3.33 -2.48
CA ARG A 52 -5.22 -3.94 -1.17
C ARG A 52 -4.28 -5.10 -0.90
N ALA A 53 -4.05 -5.98 -1.87
CA ALA A 53 -3.14 -7.11 -1.70
C ALA A 53 -1.70 -6.65 -1.42
N ARG A 54 -1.22 -5.62 -2.12
CA ARG A 54 0.10 -5.02 -1.86
C ARG A 54 0.19 -4.40 -0.46
N MET A 55 -0.86 -3.70 -0.05
CA MET A 55 -0.97 -3.12 1.29
C MET A 55 -1.00 -4.17 2.41
N THR A 56 -1.79 -5.23 2.25
CA THR A 56 -1.81 -6.33 3.22
C THR A 56 -0.44 -6.97 3.34
N LYS A 57 0.24 -7.20 2.21
CA LYS A 57 1.58 -7.79 2.21
C LYS A 57 2.63 -6.92 2.90
N SER A 58 2.58 -5.59 2.74
CA SER A 58 3.51 -4.68 3.41
C SER A 58 3.23 -4.64 4.92
N MET A 59 1.95 -4.58 5.30
CA MET A 59 1.51 -4.57 6.68
C MET A 59 1.82 -5.89 7.41
N ASP A 60 1.68 -7.04 6.74
CA ASP A 60 2.02 -8.34 7.29
C ASP A 60 3.51 -8.45 7.63
N LYS A 61 4.40 -7.89 6.81
CA LYS A 61 5.84 -7.85 7.10
C LYS A 61 6.13 -7.04 8.36
N TYR A 62 5.48 -5.88 8.51
CA TYR A 62 5.60 -5.05 9.71
C TYR A 62 5.09 -5.78 10.95
N ASN A 63 3.89 -6.35 10.88
CA ASN A 63 3.26 -7.09 11.98
C ASN A 63 4.05 -8.35 12.38
N ALA A 64 4.65 -9.04 11.41
CA ALA A 64 5.50 -10.20 11.64
C ALA A 64 6.79 -9.88 12.40
N VAL A 65 7.22 -8.61 12.44
CA VAL A 65 8.38 -8.18 13.22
C VAL A 65 7.97 -7.59 14.55
N VAL A 66 7.00 -6.67 14.56
CA VAL A 66 6.57 -5.98 15.79
C VAL A 66 6.02 -6.92 16.84
N ASN A 67 5.23 -7.92 16.43
CA ASN A 67 4.60 -8.87 17.36
C ASN A 67 5.41 -10.14 17.57
N SER A 68 6.64 -10.21 17.03
CA SER A 68 7.42 -11.44 17.05
C SER A 68 8.36 -11.51 18.25
N SER A 69 8.05 -12.46 19.13
CA SER A 69 8.96 -12.88 20.20
C SER A 69 10.28 -13.41 19.65
N TYR A 70 10.27 -14.04 18.46
CA TYR A 70 11.49 -14.58 17.83
C TYR A 70 12.49 -13.46 17.52
N TRP A 71 12.04 -12.38 16.87
CA TRP A 71 12.91 -11.23 16.57
C TRP A 71 13.40 -10.56 17.85
N PHE A 72 12.52 -10.37 18.83
CA PHE A 72 12.92 -9.84 20.13
C PHE A 72 13.99 -10.69 20.81
N TYR A 73 13.81 -12.01 20.91
CA TYR A 73 14.77 -12.89 21.57
C TYR A 73 16.10 -13.01 20.79
N GLY A 74 16.04 -12.95 19.46
CA GLY A 74 17.24 -12.86 18.61
C GLY A 74 18.07 -11.62 18.93
N TYR A 75 17.44 -10.44 18.94
CA TYR A 75 18.14 -9.20 19.30
C TYR A 75 18.54 -9.15 20.76
N PHE A 76 17.71 -9.66 21.67
CA PHE A 76 18.00 -9.75 23.10
C PHE A 76 19.26 -10.59 23.35
N GLY A 77 19.30 -11.81 22.82
CA GLY A 77 20.44 -12.72 22.99
C GLY A 77 21.72 -12.15 22.39
N GLY A 78 21.63 -11.57 21.18
CA GLY A 78 22.77 -10.92 20.52
C GLY A 78 23.33 -9.75 21.35
N ASN A 79 22.46 -8.83 21.81
CA ASN A 79 22.88 -7.70 22.63
C ASN A 79 23.38 -8.13 24.01
N MET A 80 22.82 -9.19 24.58
CA MET A 80 23.27 -9.75 25.86
C MET A 80 24.71 -10.27 25.73
N VAL A 81 24.99 -11.07 24.70
CA VAL A 81 26.33 -11.61 24.44
C VAL A 81 27.32 -10.48 24.15
N ALA A 82 26.94 -9.50 23.32
CA ALA A 82 27.77 -8.34 23.01
C ALA A 82 28.10 -7.53 24.27
N THR A 83 27.10 -7.26 25.11
CA THR A 83 27.27 -6.52 26.37
C THR A 83 28.14 -7.30 27.36
N MET A 84 27.96 -8.62 27.43
CA MET A 84 28.80 -9.48 28.27
C MET A 84 30.26 -9.49 27.82
N ALA A 85 30.50 -9.59 26.51
CA ALA A 85 31.85 -9.51 25.94
C ALA A 85 32.50 -8.15 26.24
N ALA A 86 31.76 -7.05 26.10
CA ALA A 86 32.24 -5.71 26.44
C ALA A 86 32.59 -5.59 27.94
N CYS A 87 31.73 -6.10 28.83
CA CYS A 87 31.97 -6.09 30.27
C CYS A 87 33.20 -6.92 30.66
N LEU A 88 33.42 -8.07 30.02
CA LEU A 88 34.59 -8.91 30.28
C LEU A 88 35.88 -8.27 29.75
N ALA A 89 35.84 -7.63 28.57
CA ALA A 89 36.97 -6.89 28.02
C ALA A 89 37.38 -5.70 28.92
N LEU A 90 36.40 -4.94 29.42
CA LEU A 90 36.61 -3.86 30.39
C LEU A 90 36.95 -4.38 31.79
N GLY A 91 36.56 -5.62 32.10
CA GLY A 91 36.79 -6.31 33.36
C GLY A 91 38.26 -6.52 33.69
N ASN A 92 39.15 -6.56 32.68
CA ASN A 92 40.60 -6.58 32.88
C ASN A 92 41.13 -5.29 33.51
N ARG A 93 40.41 -4.18 33.36
CA ARG A 93 40.79 -2.87 33.91
C ARG A 93 40.02 -2.55 35.17
N TRP A 94 38.73 -2.86 35.23
CA TRP A 94 37.88 -2.63 36.40
C TRP A 94 37.11 -3.90 36.80
N ALA A 95 37.43 -4.42 38.00
CA ALA A 95 36.81 -5.62 38.55
C ALA A 95 35.28 -5.54 38.66
N PHE A 96 34.73 -4.32 38.78
CA PHE A 96 33.28 -4.06 38.77
C PHE A 96 32.60 -4.72 37.55
N PHE A 97 33.06 -4.42 36.33
CA PHE A 97 32.43 -4.94 35.12
C PHE A 97 32.53 -6.46 35.00
N ARG A 98 33.59 -7.06 35.56
CA ARG A 98 33.74 -8.52 35.61
C ARG A 98 32.72 -9.14 36.57
N SER A 99 32.65 -8.64 37.81
CA SER A 99 31.77 -9.16 38.87
C SER A 99 30.28 -8.96 38.59
N TYR A 100 29.95 -7.91 37.83
CA TYR A 100 28.57 -7.51 37.53
C TYR A 100 28.15 -7.77 36.08
N SER A 101 29.02 -8.39 35.28
CA SER A 101 28.80 -8.66 33.85
C SER A 101 27.46 -9.33 33.55
N GLY A 102 27.01 -10.27 34.38
CA GLY A 102 25.75 -11.00 34.18
C GLY A 102 24.51 -10.10 34.18
N TRP A 103 24.31 -9.26 35.20
CA TRP A 103 23.12 -8.39 35.24
C TRP A 103 23.21 -7.24 34.24
N ILE A 104 24.42 -6.70 34.02
CA ILE A 104 24.64 -5.66 32.99
C ILE A 104 24.32 -6.24 31.61
N ALA A 105 24.71 -7.48 31.33
CA ALA A 105 24.39 -8.16 30.08
C ALA A 105 22.89 -8.41 29.94
N LEU A 106 22.17 -8.79 30.99
CA LEU A 106 20.72 -8.95 30.93
C LEU A 106 20.00 -7.63 30.64
N LEU A 107 20.41 -6.54 31.29
CA LEU A 107 19.84 -5.22 31.03
C LEU A 107 20.22 -4.69 29.65
N GLY A 108 21.48 -4.84 29.25
CA GLY A 108 21.96 -4.45 27.92
C GLY A 108 21.29 -5.28 26.82
N GLY A 109 21.09 -6.58 27.07
CA GLY A 109 20.30 -7.46 26.20
C GLY A 109 18.86 -7.01 26.06
N TYR A 110 18.18 -6.71 27.16
CA TYR A 110 16.78 -6.25 27.14
C TYR A 110 16.63 -4.89 26.46
N GLY A 111 17.41 -3.90 26.90
CA GLY A 111 17.38 -2.55 26.35
C GLY A 111 17.82 -2.51 24.89
N GLY A 112 18.95 -3.15 24.57
CA GLY A 112 19.45 -3.26 23.20
C GLY A 112 18.51 -4.06 22.30
N GLY A 113 17.94 -5.14 22.82
CA GLY A 113 16.92 -5.94 22.11
C GLY A 113 15.68 -5.13 21.76
N LYS A 114 15.15 -4.33 22.70
CA LYS A 114 14.03 -3.41 22.44
C LYS A 114 14.40 -2.33 21.44
N ALA A 115 15.59 -1.74 21.55
CA ALA A 115 16.05 -0.70 20.64
C ALA A 115 16.21 -1.23 19.20
N CYS A 116 16.84 -2.38 19.01
CA CYS A 116 16.98 -3.03 17.71
C CYS A 116 15.62 -3.42 17.12
N LEU A 117 14.71 -3.96 17.95
CA LEU A 117 13.36 -4.29 17.50
C LEU A 117 12.61 -3.04 17.04
N GLY A 118 12.70 -1.94 17.81
CA GLY A 118 12.09 -0.66 17.47
C GLY A 118 12.68 -0.02 16.20
N ALA A 119 13.99 -0.13 16.00
CA ALA A 119 14.65 0.35 14.78
C ALA A 119 14.28 -0.50 13.55
N HIS A 120 14.21 -1.82 13.69
CA HIS A 120 13.79 -2.70 12.60
C HIS A 120 12.32 -2.46 12.23
N SER A 121 11.44 -2.34 13.23
CA SER A 121 10.03 -2.07 12.97
C SER A 121 9.80 -0.68 12.38
N SER A 122 10.55 0.35 12.80
CA SER A 122 10.39 1.70 12.24
C SER A 122 10.80 1.77 10.76
N VAL A 123 11.83 1.04 10.35
CA VAL A 123 12.21 0.91 8.94
C VAL A 123 11.09 0.24 8.14
N LEU A 124 10.52 -0.84 8.66
CA LEU A 124 9.40 -1.52 8.00
C LEU A 124 8.15 -0.64 7.93
N LEU A 125 7.86 0.11 8.99
CA LEU A 125 6.78 1.09 9.03
C LEU A 125 6.97 2.17 7.96
N GLY A 126 8.19 2.68 7.80
CA GLY A 126 8.53 3.62 6.72
C GLY A 126 8.23 3.05 5.34
N GLY A 127 8.51 1.76 5.12
CA GLY A 127 8.15 1.06 3.89
C GLY A 127 6.62 0.94 3.69
N VAL A 128 5.86 0.66 4.75
CA VAL A 128 4.39 0.63 4.70
C VAL A 128 3.83 2.01 4.36
N VAL A 129 4.34 3.07 4.98
CA VAL A 129 3.93 4.46 4.70
C VAL A 129 4.26 4.86 3.27
N GLY A 130 5.45 4.50 2.77
CA GLY A 130 5.81 4.75 1.36
C GLY A 130 4.90 4.01 0.38
N GLN A 131 4.50 2.78 0.69
CA GLN A 131 3.51 2.07 -0.11
C GLN A 131 2.14 2.77 -0.06
N LEU A 132 1.68 3.20 1.11
CA LEU A 132 0.43 3.96 1.25
C LEU A 132 0.44 5.22 0.40
N ASP A 133 1.52 5.99 0.43
CA ASP A 133 1.65 7.21 -0.36
C ASP A 133 1.58 6.93 -1.86
N HIS A 134 2.25 5.86 -2.30
CA HIS A 134 2.19 5.44 -3.70
C HIS A 134 0.77 5.05 -4.14
N GLU A 135 0.06 4.25 -3.34
CA GLU A 135 -1.30 3.82 -3.68
C GLU A 135 -2.30 4.98 -3.62
N ILE A 136 -2.13 5.94 -2.71
CA ILE A 136 -2.96 7.17 -2.65
C ILE A 136 -2.76 8.01 -3.92
N GLU A 137 -1.51 8.20 -4.35
CA GLU A 137 -1.19 8.94 -5.56
C GLU A 137 -1.72 8.23 -6.81
N GLU A 138 -1.55 6.91 -6.87
CA GLU A 138 -2.03 6.10 -7.99
C GLU A 138 -3.57 6.10 -8.08
N ALA A 139 -4.27 5.98 -6.94
CA ALA A 139 -5.73 6.08 -6.90
C ALA A 139 -6.24 7.45 -7.38
N LYS A 140 -5.59 8.55 -6.98
CA LYS A 140 -5.93 9.91 -7.46
C LYS A 140 -5.68 10.06 -8.96
N ARG A 141 -4.55 9.54 -9.45
CA ARG A 141 -4.22 9.55 -10.88
C ARG A 141 -5.24 8.74 -11.70
N MET A 142 -5.70 7.60 -11.20
CA MET A 142 -6.73 6.79 -11.86
C MET A 142 -8.09 7.50 -11.90
N ASP A 143 -8.43 8.25 -10.86
CA ASP A 143 -9.62 9.09 -10.82
C ASP A 143 -9.58 10.22 -11.87
N GLU A 144 -8.43 10.91 -12.00
CA GLU A 144 -8.20 11.93 -13.03
C GLU A 144 -8.30 11.34 -14.44
N GLN A 145 -7.67 10.18 -14.68
CA GLN A 145 -7.69 9.51 -15.98
C GLN A 145 -9.08 9.00 -16.37
N THR A 146 -9.92 8.67 -15.39
CA THR A 146 -11.32 8.26 -15.62
C THR A 146 -12.29 9.44 -15.56
N GLY A 147 -11.81 10.68 -15.42
CA GLY A 147 -12.61 11.90 -15.43
C GLY A 147 -13.61 11.99 -14.28
N HIS A 148 -13.24 11.48 -13.09
CA HIS A 148 -14.07 11.47 -11.89
C HIS A 148 -15.40 10.72 -12.03
N ILE A 149 -15.49 9.81 -13.01
CA ILE A 149 -16.70 9.03 -13.28
C ILE A 149 -16.92 7.96 -12.20
N VAL A 150 -15.82 7.44 -11.62
CA VAL A 150 -15.85 6.33 -10.65
C VAL A 150 -15.49 6.84 -9.25
N PRO A 151 -16.47 6.95 -8.32
CA PRO A 151 -16.22 7.48 -6.98
C PRO A 151 -15.37 6.56 -6.09
N ASP A 152 -15.16 5.30 -6.50
CA ASP A 152 -14.48 4.29 -5.69
C ASP A 152 -12.97 4.55 -5.56
N TYR A 153 -12.34 5.23 -6.53
CA TYR A 153 -10.93 5.61 -6.44
C TYR A 153 -10.68 6.67 -5.37
N LEU A 154 -11.52 7.72 -5.31
CA LEU A 154 -11.43 8.74 -4.27
C LEU A 154 -11.70 8.18 -2.87
N ARG A 155 -12.71 7.31 -2.74
CA ARG A 155 -13.00 6.63 -1.46
C ARG A 155 -11.83 5.77 -0.99
N GLU A 156 -11.16 5.08 -1.90
CA GLU A 156 -9.98 4.29 -1.55
C GLU A 156 -8.81 5.19 -1.14
N ALA A 157 -8.56 6.28 -1.88
CA ALA A 157 -7.53 7.26 -1.51
C ALA A 157 -7.79 7.85 -0.11
N GLU A 158 -9.04 8.19 0.22
CA GLU A 158 -9.43 8.65 1.56
C GLU A 158 -9.22 7.56 2.63
N ARG A 159 -9.61 6.31 2.34
CA ARG A 159 -9.39 5.16 3.24
C ARG A 159 -7.91 4.94 3.53
N LEU A 160 -7.06 4.93 2.51
CA LEU A 160 -5.62 4.76 2.65
C LEU A 160 -4.99 5.93 3.42
N THR A 161 -5.49 7.15 3.22
CA THR A 161 -5.07 8.33 3.98
C THR A 161 -5.41 8.19 5.47
N GLN A 162 -6.59 7.67 5.81
CA GLN A 162 -6.96 7.38 7.20
C GLN A 162 -6.02 6.34 7.83
N VAL A 163 -5.73 5.25 7.12
CA VAL A 163 -4.78 4.23 7.58
C VAL A 163 -3.39 4.82 7.81
N LYS A 164 -2.92 5.73 6.93
CA LYS A 164 -1.65 6.45 7.13
C LYS A 164 -1.66 7.26 8.43
N TYR A 165 -2.75 7.96 8.73
CA TYR A 165 -2.88 8.74 9.96
C TYR A 165 -2.98 7.89 11.23
N GLU A 166 -3.52 6.67 11.13
CA GLU A 166 -3.53 5.71 12.22
C GLU A 166 -2.12 5.17 12.49
N LEU A 167 -1.37 4.86 11.44
CA LEU A 167 -0.01 4.34 11.53
C LEU A 167 1.02 5.38 11.99
N VAL A 168 0.85 6.64 11.59
CA VAL A 168 1.73 7.75 11.97
C VAL A 168 0.90 8.88 12.60
N PRO A 169 0.47 8.70 13.86
CA PRO A 169 -0.43 9.65 14.52
C PRO A 169 0.22 11.00 14.81
N THR A 170 1.54 11.09 14.73
CA THR A 170 2.32 12.31 14.96
C THR A 170 2.40 13.23 13.74
N LEU A 171 1.85 12.83 12.58
CA LEU A 171 1.79 13.71 11.42
C LEU A 171 0.93 14.93 11.74
N PRO A 172 1.35 16.16 11.36
CA PRO A 172 0.56 17.37 11.58
C PRO A 172 -0.82 17.28 10.91
N GLU A 173 -0.88 16.63 9.75
CA GLU A 173 -2.12 16.35 9.02
C GLU A 173 -3.03 15.36 9.77
N ALA A 174 -2.46 14.34 10.42
CA ALA A 174 -3.20 13.41 11.27
C ALA A 174 -3.75 14.09 12.53
N ILE A 175 -2.98 14.99 13.13
CA ILE A 175 -3.39 15.79 14.29
C ILE A 175 -4.54 16.73 13.90
N ALA A 176 -4.43 17.42 12.76
CA ALA A 176 -5.49 18.28 12.24
C ALA A 176 -6.76 17.50 11.87
N ALA A 177 -6.62 16.35 11.22
CA ALA A 177 -7.75 15.47 10.89
C ALA A 177 -8.47 14.98 12.16
N ARG A 178 -7.73 14.62 13.22
CA ARG A 178 -8.31 14.26 14.52
C ARG A 178 -8.98 15.46 15.19
N ALA A 179 -8.37 16.64 15.18
CA ALA A 179 -8.98 17.85 15.76
C ALA A 179 -10.36 18.12 15.14
N HIS A 180 -10.47 18.06 13.81
CA HIS A 180 -11.75 18.22 13.11
C HIS A 180 -12.81 17.16 13.45
N HIS A 181 -12.40 15.92 13.76
CA HIS A 181 -13.32 14.86 14.17
C HIS A 181 -13.71 14.93 15.65
N THR A 182 -12.82 15.44 16.51
CA THR A 182 -13.04 15.49 17.96
C THR A 182 -13.90 16.70 18.36
N GLU A 183 -13.92 17.76 17.54
CA GLU A 183 -14.68 18.99 17.82
C GLU A 183 -16.16 18.95 17.41
N ARG A 184 -16.61 17.95 16.63
CA ARG A 184 -18.04 17.81 16.33
C ARG A 184 -18.74 17.02 17.41
N THR A 185 -19.61 17.69 18.16
CA THR A 185 -20.54 17.04 19.08
C THR A 185 -21.47 16.10 18.29
N LEU A 186 -22.07 15.11 18.97
CA LEU A 186 -23.02 14.18 18.32
C LEU A 186 -24.18 14.94 17.64
N ASP A 187 -24.59 16.05 18.23
CA ASP A 187 -25.63 16.93 17.70
C ASP A 187 -25.18 17.60 16.39
N ASP A 188 -23.95 18.12 16.32
CA ASP A 188 -23.41 18.72 15.08
C ASP A 188 -23.31 17.71 13.93
N ARG A 189 -23.07 16.43 14.25
CA ARG A 189 -23.04 15.34 13.27
C ARG A 189 -24.44 14.97 12.78
N ALA A 190 -25.42 14.96 13.68
CA ALA A 190 -26.82 14.73 13.34
C ALA A 190 -27.35 15.86 12.43
N ASP A 191 -27.04 17.11 12.78
CA ASP A 191 -27.43 18.29 12.00
C ASP A 191 -26.78 18.29 10.62
N ALA A 192 -25.50 17.94 10.50
CA ALA A 192 -24.84 17.81 9.20
C ALA A 192 -25.46 16.71 8.31
N LEU A 193 -25.89 15.59 8.90
CA LEU A 193 -26.58 14.52 8.18
C LEU A 193 -27.99 14.94 7.74
N VAL A 194 -28.71 15.65 8.60
CA VAL A 194 -30.03 16.22 8.28
C VAL A 194 -29.90 17.28 7.19
N GLU A 195 -28.90 18.16 7.26
CA GLU A 195 -28.65 19.19 6.25
C GLU A 195 -28.26 18.58 4.90
N ALA A 196 -27.40 17.56 4.89
CA ALA A 196 -27.03 16.82 3.69
C ALA A 196 -28.25 16.11 3.06
N TYR A 197 -29.11 15.51 3.89
CA TYR A 197 -30.36 14.91 3.45
C TYR A 197 -31.33 15.95 2.86
N MET A 198 -31.49 17.10 3.50
CA MET A 198 -32.33 18.20 3.03
C MET A 198 -31.80 18.81 1.72
N LYS A 199 -30.48 19.00 1.58
CA LYS A 199 -29.85 19.42 0.32
C LYS A 199 -30.10 18.41 -0.81
N ARG A 200 -29.99 17.11 -0.52
CA ARG A 200 -30.26 16.05 -1.50
C ARG A 200 -31.73 16.01 -1.92
N LYS A 201 -32.66 16.22 -0.97
CA LYS A 201 -34.10 16.33 -1.24
C LYS A 201 -34.44 17.58 -2.06
N ALA A 202 -33.81 18.73 -1.76
CA ALA A 202 -34.00 19.96 -2.52
C ALA A 202 -33.43 19.88 -3.94
N ALA A 203 -32.33 19.16 -4.15
CA ALA A 203 -31.78 18.88 -5.48
C ALA A 203 -32.67 17.93 -6.30
N LEU A 204 -33.35 16.99 -5.64
CA LEU A 204 -34.30 16.07 -6.28
C LEU A 204 -35.65 16.72 -6.61
N GLY A 205 -36.08 17.74 -5.83
CA GLY A 205 -37.30 18.51 -6.09
C GLY A 205 -37.17 19.64 -7.13
N LYS A 206 -35.98 19.82 -7.72
CA LYS A 206 -35.71 20.78 -8.82
C LYS A 206 -35.66 20.11 -10.21
N LYS A 207 -36.12 18.87 -10.32
CA LYS A 207 -36.47 18.21 -11.59
C LYS A 207 -37.98 18.11 -11.71
#